data_AF-A0A7D4XF59-F1
#
_entry.id   AF-A0A7D4XF59-F1
#
_cell.length_a   1.000
_cell.length_b   1.000
_cell.length_c   1.000
_cell.angle_alpha   90.00
_cell.angle_beta   90.00
_cell.angle_gamma   90.00
#
_symmetry.space_group_name_H-M   'P 1'
#
loop_
_entity.id
_entity.type
_entity.pdbx_description
1 polymer ?
#
loop_
_entity_poly.entity_id
_entity_poly.type
_entity_poly.pdbx_seq_one_letter_code
_entity_poly.pdbx_strand_id
1 'polypeptide(L)'
;DLYIIITSDLGLCGSYNSNIVNLSRTRVKENDLVILLGNKGISQSNKITKNIENIIRSFDEIGTKFSYELASLIATEAFELYKQRKIKKINVIYTKFINNVIQDADVKTLFPFEVKNDHKSVHTEIEFEPSAEKVLKNAIPLYLSSLIYA
;
A
#
# COMPACT_ATOMS: atom_id res chain seq x y z
N ASP A 1 -7.39 9.77 -2.76
CA ASP A 1 -6.99 8.40 -2.39
C ASP A 1 -5.64 8.44 -1.70
N LEU A 2 -5.20 7.31 -1.13
CA LEU A 2 -3.84 7.14 -0.62
C LEU A 2 -3.08 6.18 -1.54
N TYR A 3 -1.85 6.55 -1.90
CA TYR A 3 -0.90 5.71 -2.60
C TYR A 3 0.33 5.44 -1.73
N ILE A 4 0.54 4.17 -1.39
CA ILE A 4 1.76 3.67 -0.79
C ILE A 4 2.66 3.24 -1.95
N ILE A 5 3.80 3.89 -2.14
CA ILE A 5 4.65 3.70 -3.32
C ILE A 5 5.98 3.12 -2.88
N ILE A 6 6.30 1.93 -3.39
CA ILE A 6 7.49 1.17 -3.00
C ILE A 6 8.51 1.23 -4.13
N THR A 7 9.68 1.75 -3.80
CA THR A 7 10.88 1.82 -4.66
C THR A 7 12.07 1.29 -3.90
N SER A 8 13.22 1.03 -4.54
CA SER A 8 14.42 0.62 -3.81
C SER A 8 15.15 1.82 -3.20
N ASP A 9 16.04 1.54 -2.25
CA ASP A 9 17.01 2.54 -1.80
C ASP A 9 18.16 2.72 -2.79
N LEU A 10 18.60 1.61 -3.37
CA LEU A 10 19.74 1.54 -4.27
C LEU A 10 19.36 1.88 -5.71
N GLY A 11 20.36 2.29 -6.50
CA GLY A 11 20.24 2.47 -7.94
C GLY A 11 20.70 1.25 -8.73
N LEU A 12 20.99 1.46 -10.03
CA LEU A 12 21.59 0.45 -10.94
C LEU A 12 20.78 -0.86 -11.10
N CYS A 13 19.49 -0.83 -10.79
CA CYS A 13 18.55 -1.94 -10.91
C CYS A 13 17.72 -1.87 -12.20
N GLY A 14 18.28 -1.30 -13.28
CA GLY A 14 17.60 -1.14 -14.56
C GLY A 14 16.31 -0.32 -14.47
N SER A 15 15.23 -0.85 -15.07
CA SER A 15 13.92 -0.19 -15.17
C SER A 15 13.08 -0.23 -13.89
N TYR A 16 13.49 -0.99 -12.86
CA TYR A 16 12.70 -1.22 -11.64
C TYR A 16 12.09 0.05 -11.04
N ASN A 17 12.93 1.02 -10.63
CA ASN A 17 12.43 2.26 -10.02
C ASN A 17 11.74 3.17 -11.04
N SER A 18 12.24 3.21 -12.26
CA SER A 18 11.68 4.07 -13.31
C SER A 18 10.26 3.64 -13.67
N ASN A 19 9.97 2.33 -13.71
CA ASN A 19 8.64 1.79 -13.96
C ASN A 19 7.66 2.21 -12.86
N ILE A 20 8.05 2.10 -11.59
CA ILE A 20 7.23 2.55 -10.45
C ILE A 20 6.93 4.04 -10.53
N VAL A 21 7.95 4.87 -10.78
CA VAL A 21 7.79 6.34 -10.84
C VAL A 21 6.94 6.74 -12.04
N ASN A 22 7.10 6.08 -13.19
CA ASN A 22 6.29 6.32 -14.38
C ASN A 22 4.84 5.92 -14.15
N LEU A 23 4.57 4.75 -13.57
CA LEU A 23 3.21 4.33 -13.23
C LEU A 23 2.58 5.30 -12.22
N SER A 24 3.32 5.67 -11.18
CA SER A 24 2.87 6.61 -10.15
C SER A 24 2.45 7.95 -10.76
N ARG A 25 3.25 8.51 -11.67
CA ARG A 25 2.92 9.75 -12.39
C ARG A 25 1.57 9.68 -13.13
N THR A 26 1.18 8.51 -13.63
CA THR A 26 -0.09 8.33 -14.36
C THR A 26 -1.28 8.06 -13.45
N ARG A 27 -1.06 7.57 -12.23
CA ARG A 27 -2.12 7.14 -11.32
C ARG A 27 -2.39 8.13 -10.18
N VAL A 28 -1.36 8.75 -9.65
CA VAL A 28 -1.45 9.70 -8.53
C VAL A 28 -1.96 11.04 -9.04
N LYS A 29 -3.11 11.49 -8.52
CA LYS A 29 -3.67 12.81 -8.81
C LYS A 29 -3.15 13.82 -7.80
N GLU A 30 -3.30 15.10 -8.15
CA GLU A 30 -2.80 16.21 -7.34
C GLU A 30 -3.32 16.24 -5.90
N ASN A 31 -4.56 15.79 -5.67
CA ASN A 31 -5.20 15.75 -4.35
C ASN A 31 -5.06 14.41 -3.62
N ASP A 32 -4.31 13.45 -4.19
CA ASP A 32 -4.09 12.16 -3.54
C ASP A 32 -2.95 12.25 -2.53
N LEU A 33 -3.11 11.58 -1.40
CA LEU A 33 -2.07 11.44 -0.38
C LEU A 33 -1.09 10.37 -0.79
N VAL A 34 0.17 10.54 -0.38
CA VAL A 34 1.27 9.64 -0.76
C VAL A 34 2.10 9.26 0.46
N ILE A 35 2.44 7.97 0.55
CA ILE A 35 3.48 7.45 1.43
C ILE A 35 4.58 6.87 0.53
N LEU A 36 5.81 7.34 0.70
CA LEU A 36 6.96 6.86 -0.08
C LEU A 36 7.80 5.89 0.73
N LEU A 37 8.16 4.76 0.11
CA LEU A 37 9.11 3.79 0.63
C LEU A 37 10.27 3.67 -0.37
N GLY A 38 11.49 3.84 0.15
CA GLY A 38 12.72 3.75 -0.60
C GLY A 38 13.25 5.09 -1.12
N ASN A 39 14.56 5.26 -1.05
CA ASN A 39 15.24 6.52 -1.43
C ASN A 39 15.01 6.94 -2.89
N LYS A 40 14.74 6.01 -3.82
CA LYS A 40 14.52 6.38 -5.23
C LYS A 40 13.19 7.07 -5.46
N GLY A 41 12.12 6.63 -4.80
CA GLY A 41 10.83 7.31 -4.81
C GLY A 41 10.91 8.67 -4.13
N ILE A 42 11.57 8.75 -2.97
CA ILE A 42 11.77 10.00 -2.21
C ILE A 42 12.51 11.04 -3.06
N SER A 43 13.64 10.66 -3.65
CA SER A 43 14.43 11.56 -4.51
C SER A 43 13.73 11.97 -5.81
N GLN A 44 12.73 11.20 -6.26
CA GLN A 44 11.94 11.48 -7.46
C GLN A 44 10.50 11.89 -7.15
N SER A 45 10.23 12.36 -5.93
CA SER A 45 8.92 12.77 -5.44
C SER A 45 8.21 13.76 -6.38
N ASN A 46 8.95 14.74 -6.92
CA ASN A 46 8.46 15.72 -7.90
C ASN A 46 7.93 15.11 -9.20
N LYS A 47 8.34 13.87 -9.53
CA LYS A 47 7.83 13.14 -10.70
C LYS A 47 6.58 12.32 -10.38
N ILE A 48 6.41 11.96 -9.10
CA ILE A 48 5.32 11.13 -8.57
C ILE A 48 4.07 11.97 -8.33
N THR A 49 4.21 13.10 -7.63
CA THR A 49 3.11 14.02 -7.34
C THR A 49 3.51 15.45 -7.68
N LYS A 50 2.54 16.25 -8.12
CA LYS A 50 2.71 17.69 -8.34
C LYS A 50 2.64 18.48 -7.03
N ASN A 51 2.00 17.92 -6.01
CA ASN A 51 1.86 18.54 -4.70
C ASN A 51 2.65 17.72 -3.67
N ILE A 52 3.82 18.24 -3.29
CA ILE A 52 4.75 17.60 -2.33
C ILE A 52 4.15 17.58 -0.92
N GLU A 53 3.29 18.54 -0.57
CA GLU A 53 2.65 18.61 0.75
C GLU A 53 1.72 17.41 1.01
N ASN A 54 1.29 16.73 -0.05
CA ASN A 54 0.50 15.51 0.05
C ASN A 54 1.32 14.24 0.34
N ILE A 55 2.66 14.35 0.42
CA ILE A 55 3.52 13.27 0.91
C ILE A 55 3.50 13.32 2.44
N ILE A 56 2.69 12.44 3.04
CA ILE A 56 2.43 12.45 4.49
C ILE A 56 3.50 11.68 5.29
N ARG A 57 4.18 10.73 4.64
CA ARG A 57 5.30 9.95 5.20
C ARG A 57 6.30 9.58 4.12
N SER A 58 7.54 9.38 4.54
CA SER A 58 8.61 8.84 3.71
C SER A 58 9.51 7.98 4.59
N PHE A 59 9.86 6.79 4.10
CA PHE A 59 10.74 5.84 4.78
C PHE A 59 11.86 5.43 3.82
N ASP A 60 13.09 5.56 4.27
CA ASP A 60 14.28 5.08 3.58
C ASP A 60 14.82 3.81 4.25
N GLU A 61 15.90 3.27 3.68
CA GLU A 61 16.59 2.08 4.21
C GLU A 61 15.64 0.86 4.35
N ILE A 62 14.64 0.78 3.47
CA ILE A 62 13.63 -0.27 3.48
C ILE A 62 14.26 -1.65 3.23
N GLY A 63 15.37 -1.73 2.48
CA GLY A 63 16.05 -3.01 2.21
C GLY A 63 16.59 -3.69 3.47
N THR A 64 16.87 -2.94 4.53
CA THR A 64 17.36 -3.46 5.82
C THR A 64 16.33 -3.32 6.94
N LYS A 65 15.33 -2.44 6.79
CA LYS A 65 14.38 -2.07 7.85
C LYS A 65 12.91 -2.36 7.55
N PHE A 66 12.57 -2.93 6.39
CA PHE A 66 11.17 -3.24 6.12
C PHE A 66 10.71 -4.41 7.01
N SER A 67 10.01 -4.05 8.08
CA SER A 67 9.54 -4.96 9.09
C SER A 67 8.01 -4.98 9.16
N TYR A 68 7.46 -6.00 9.80
CA TYR A 68 6.01 -6.07 10.03
C TYR A 68 5.52 -4.88 10.86
N GLU A 69 6.33 -4.40 11.81
CA GLU A 69 6.01 -3.21 12.62
C GLU A 69 5.84 -1.96 11.75
N LEU A 70 6.73 -1.76 10.76
CA LEU A 70 6.61 -0.67 9.80
C LEU A 70 5.36 -0.81 8.93
N ALA A 71 5.10 -2.02 8.41
CA ALA A 71 3.88 -2.30 7.66
C ALA A 71 2.62 -2.02 8.49
N SER A 72 2.63 -2.37 9.79
CA SER A 72 1.53 -2.13 10.72
C SER A 72 1.33 -0.66 11.05
N LEU A 73 2.41 0.11 11.16
CA LEU A 73 2.34 1.57 11.31
C LEU A 73 1.65 2.20 10.10
N ILE A 74 2.09 1.83 8.88
CA ILE A 74 1.52 2.33 7.62
C ILE A 74 0.05 1.93 7.50
N ALA A 75 -0.28 0.67 7.77
CA ALA A 75 -1.65 0.15 7.72
C ALA A 75 -2.59 0.90 8.68
N THR A 76 -2.14 1.16 9.91
CA THR A 76 -2.92 1.87 10.93
C THR A 76 -3.19 3.31 10.49
N GLU A 77 -2.15 4.04 10.06
CA GLU A 77 -2.29 5.42 9.59
C GLU A 77 -3.20 5.51 8.35
N ALA A 78 -3.00 4.63 7.38
CA ALA A 78 -3.82 4.54 6.17
C ALA A 78 -5.29 4.27 6.50
N PHE A 79 -5.56 3.34 7.42
CA PHE A 79 -6.93 2.98 7.79
C PHE A 79 -7.61 4.09 8.60
N GLU A 80 -6.90 4.81 9.47
CA GLU A 80 -7.46 5.97 10.17
C GLU A 80 -7.84 7.10 9.21
N LEU A 81 -7.03 7.38 8.17
CA LEU A 81 -7.38 8.35 7.13
C LEU A 81 -8.67 7.94 6.39
N TYR A 82 -8.83 6.64 6.13
CA TYR A 82 -10.06 6.13 5.53
C TYR A 82 -11.26 6.29 6.46
N LYS A 83 -11.13 5.92 7.74
CA LYS A 83 -12.19 6.07 8.76
C LYS A 83 -12.65 7.52 8.90
N GLN A 84 -11.70 8.46 8.84
CA GLN A 84 -11.96 9.91 8.87
C GLN A 84 -12.52 10.46 7.54
N ARG A 85 -12.75 9.60 6.53
CA ARG A 85 -13.22 9.96 5.18
C ARG A 85 -12.31 10.95 4.44
N LYS A 86 -11.03 11.02 4.81
CA LYS A 86 -10.01 11.84 4.12
C LYS A 86 -9.55 11.20 2.81
N ILE A 87 -9.66 9.87 2.71
CA ILE A 87 -9.36 9.09 1.50
C ILE A 87 -10.51 8.13 1.21
N LYS A 88 -10.64 7.69 -0.06
CA LYS A 88 -11.64 6.72 -0.49
C LYS A 88 -11.07 5.34 -0.80
N LYS A 89 -9.76 5.26 -1.03
CA LYS A 89 -9.03 4.03 -1.33
C LYS A 89 -7.63 4.06 -0.73
N ILE A 90 -7.15 2.90 -0.33
CA ILE A 90 -5.75 2.63 0.00
C ILE A 90 -5.18 1.79 -1.14
N ASN A 91 -4.22 2.34 -1.87
CA ASN A 91 -3.57 1.68 -3.00
C ASN A 91 -2.08 1.46 -2.70
N VAL A 92 -1.51 0.39 -3.25
CA VAL A 92 -0.06 0.17 -3.27
C VAL A 92 0.43 0.14 -4.71
N ILE A 93 1.49 0.87 -5.00
CA ILE A 93 2.25 0.78 -6.25
C ILE A 93 3.57 0.08 -5.92
N TYR A 94 3.78 -1.07 -6.53
CA TYR A 94 4.89 -1.97 -6.20
C TYR A 94 5.38 -2.71 -7.44
N THR A 95 6.56 -3.29 -7.35
CA THR A 95 7.07 -4.16 -8.41
C THR A 95 6.53 -5.56 -8.22
N LYS A 96 5.74 -6.03 -9.17
CA LYS A 96 5.23 -7.39 -9.24
C LYS A 96 6.27 -8.29 -9.89
N PHE A 97 6.73 -9.27 -9.12
CA PHE A 97 7.58 -10.33 -9.64
C PHE A 97 6.75 -11.30 -10.48
N ILE A 98 7.07 -11.43 -11.78
CA ILE A 98 6.45 -12.42 -12.67
C ILE A 98 7.41 -13.59 -12.86
N ASN A 99 8.67 -13.30 -13.20
CA ASN A 99 9.76 -14.27 -13.26
C ASN A 99 11.12 -13.55 -13.14
N ASN A 100 12.22 -14.30 -13.23
CA ASN A 100 13.58 -13.76 -13.07
C ASN A 100 13.95 -12.67 -14.10
N VAL A 101 13.26 -12.63 -15.24
CA VAL A 101 13.52 -11.67 -16.32
C VAL A 101 12.48 -10.54 -16.32
N ILE A 102 11.22 -10.86 -16.00
CA ILE A 102 10.10 -9.94 -16.08
C ILE A 102 9.66 -9.51 -14.68
N GLN A 103 9.86 -8.22 -14.41
CA GLN A 103 9.35 -7.52 -13.25
C GLN A 103 8.64 -6.27 -13.76
N ASP A 104 7.40 -6.07 -13.35
CA ASP A 104 6.60 -4.93 -13.83
C ASP A 104 6.00 -4.14 -12.68
N ALA A 105 5.79 -2.85 -12.90
CA ALA A 105 5.11 -2.00 -11.94
C ALA A 105 3.61 -2.28 -12.01
N ASP A 106 3.00 -2.60 -10.87
CA ASP A 106 1.56 -2.83 -10.77
C ASP A 106 0.97 -1.96 -9.66
N VAL A 107 -0.34 -1.78 -9.70
CA VAL A 107 -1.10 -1.06 -8.68
C VAL A 107 -2.24 -1.93 -8.17
N LYS A 108 -2.27 -2.12 -6.86
CA LYS A 108 -3.31 -2.91 -6.20
C LYS A 108 -4.05 -2.05 -5.20
N THR A 109 -5.38 -2.07 -5.25
CA THR A 109 -6.21 -1.50 -4.19
C THR A 109 -6.26 -2.48 -3.03
N LEU A 110 -5.76 -2.05 -1.87
CA LEU A 110 -5.76 -2.83 -0.63
C LEU A 110 -7.07 -2.65 0.13
N PHE A 111 -7.67 -1.46 0.08
CA PHE A 111 -8.94 -1.17 0.72
C PHE A 111 -9.72 -0.09 -0.07
N PRO A 112 -11.06 -0.18 -0.18
CA PRO A 112 -11.92 -1.28 0.26
C PRO A 112 -11.62 -2.59 -0.50
N PHE A 113 -11.82 -3.73 0.15
CA PHE A 113 -11.57 -5.05 -0.44
C PHE A 113 -12.61 -5.36 -1.53
N GLU A 114 -12.18 -6.03 -2.59
CA GLU A 114 -13.11 -6.64 -3.54
C GLU A 114 -13.62 -7.96 -2.96
N VAL A 115 -14.93 -8.03 -2.69
CA VAL A 115 -15.59 -9.26 -2.27
C VAL A 115 -15.93 -10.05 -3.53
N LYS A 116 -15.24 -11.18 -3.75
CA LYS A 116 -15.65 -12.15 -4.77
C LYS A 116 -16.75 -13.04 -4.20
N ASN A 117 -17.87 -13.15 -4.91
CA ASN A 117 -19.01 -13.99 -4.53
C ASN A 117 -18.73 -15.49 -4.77
N ASP A 118 -17.60 -16.01 -4.30
CA ASP A 118 -17.35 -17.45 -4.26
C ASP A 118 -17.90 -18.01 -2.95
N HIS A 119 -19.23 -18.08 -2.86
CA HIS A 119 -19.94 -18.64 -1.71
C HIS A 119 -19.80 -20.17 -1.70
N LYS A 120 -18.65 -20.69 -1.25
CA LYS A 120 -18.63 -22.01 -0.62
C LYS A 120 -19.13 -21.82 0.81
N SER A 121 -20.40 -22.16 1.05
CA SER A 121 -20.98 -22.09 2.40
C SER A 121 -20.27 -23.09 3.31
N VAL A 122 -19.38 -22.56 4.16
CA VAL A 122 -18.85 -23.32 5.28
C VAL A 122 -19.93 -23.30 6.36
N HIS A 123 -20.65 -24.40 6.52
CA HIS A 123 -21.71 -24.56 7.52
C HIS A 123 -21.13 -24.91 8.90
N THR A 124 -20.34 -24.00 9.46
CA THR A 124 -19.87 -24.09 10.84
C THR A 124 -20.41 -22.88 11.60
N GLU A 125 -21.06 -23.11 12.74
CA GLU A 125 -21.45 -22.03 13.64
C GLU A 125 -20.17 -21.44 14.28
N ILE A 126 -19.91 -20.16 14.03
CA ILE A 126 -18.77 -19.42 14.58
C ILE A 126 -19.33 -18.38 15.54
N GLU A 127 -18.92 -18.47 16.80
CA GLU A 127 -19.22 -17.47 17.83
C GLU A 127 -18.18 -16.35 17.79
N PHE A 128 -18.63 -15.10 17.90
CA PHE A 128 -17.76 -13.92 17.87
C PHE A 128 -17.93 -13.09 19.15
N GLU A 129 -16.86 -12.98 19.93
CA GLU A 129 -16.82 -12.11 21.09
C GLU A 129 -15.95 -10.86 20.81
N PRO A 130 -16.43 -9.63 21.10
CA PRO A 130 -17.76 -9.27 21.64
C PRO A 130 -18.87 -9.18 20.59
N SER A 131 -18.53 -9.06 19.31
CA SER A 131 -19.47 -9.14 18.18
C SER A 131 -18.70 -9.34 16.87
N ALA A 132 -19.34 -9.95 15.86
CA ALA A 132 -18.74 -10.14 14.54
C ALA A 132 -18.24 -8.82 13.92
N GLU A 133 -19.01 -7.74 14.07
CA GLU A 133 -18.64 -6.41 13.57
C GLU A 133 -17.36 -5.89 14.23
N LYS A 134 -17.24 -6.03 15.56
CA LYS A 134 -16.08 -5.53 16.30
C LYS A 134 -14.84 -6.36 16.02
N VAL A 135 -14.98 -7.68 15.93
CA VAL A 135 -13.90 -8.58 15.50
C VAL A 135 -13.43 -8.22 14.09
N LEU A 136 -14.36 -8.04 13.14
CA LEU A 136 -14.04 -7.64 11.78
C LEU A 136 -13.31 -6.29 11.72
N LYS A 137 -13.81 -5.28 12.44
CA LYS A 137 -13.17 -3.95 12.52
C LYS A 137 -11.73 -4.02 13.03
N ASN A 138 -11.46 -4.88 14.01
CA ASN A 138 -10.12 -5.09 14.56
C ASN A 138 -9.22 -5.91 13.63
N ALA A 139 -9.81 -6.79 12.82
CA ALA A 139 -9.08 -7.60 11.85
C ALA A 139 -8.62 -6.81 10.62
N ILE A 140 -9.33 -5.75 10.23
CA ILE A 140 -8.99 -4.96 9.03
C ILE A 140 -7.56 -4.40 9.09
N PRO A 141 -7.12 -3.69 10.16
CA PRO A 141 -5.74 -3.23 10.26
C PRO A 141 -4.72 -4.36 10.14
N LEU A 142 -4.95 -5.49 10.84
CA LEU A 142 -4.05 -6.66 10.80
C LEU A 142 -3.91 -7.24 9.39
N TYR A 143 -5.04 -7.33 8.67
CA TYR A 143 -5.05 -7.80 7.30
C TYR A 143 -4.38 -6.82 6.33
N LEU A 144 -4.55 -5.51 6.54
CA LEU A 144 -3.81 -4.51 5.76
C LEU A 144 -2.31 -4.55 6.05
N SER A 145 -1.91 -4.73 7.30
CA SER A 145 -0.50 -4.91 7.69
C SER A 145 0.11 -6.11 6.99
N SER A 146 -0.60 -7.24 6.96
CA SER A 146 -0.09 -8.45 6.28
C SER A 146 0.00 -8.27 4.77
N LEU A 147 -0.96 -7.59 4.14
CA LEU A 147 -0.92 -7.29 2.70
C LEU A 147 0.16 -6.29 2.31
N ILE A 148 0.51 -5.35 3.19
CA ILE A 148 1.61 -4.40 2.96
C ILE A 148 2.96 -5.08 3.18
N TYR A 149 3.03 -6.02 4.14
CA TYR A 149 4.26 -6.74 4.45
C TYR A 149 4.64 -7.81 3.41
N ALA A 150 3.65 -8.50 2.85
CA ALA A 150 3.81 -9.60 1.89
C ALA A 150 4.13 -9.12 0.46
#